data_AF-X1C839-F1
#
_entry.id   AF-X1C839-F1
#
_cell.length_a   1.000
_cell.length_b   1.000
_cell.length_c   1.000
_cell.angle_alpha   90.00
_cell.angle_beta   90.00
_cell.angle_gamma   90.00
#
_symmetry.space_group_name_H-M   'P 1'
#
loop_
_entity.id
_entity.type
_entity.pdbx_description
1 polymer ?
#
loop_
_entity_poly.entity_id
_entity_poly.type
_entity_poly.pdbx_seq_one_letter_code
_entity_poly.pdbx_strand_id
1 'polypeptide(L)'
;HPVKERSLFIWNNFAIPYSSCISGFIESSKRKTYESSSVEERTSKFGNLLINSYWLPDSDGNFHKPNELSLDDLPELFHHDEKLSEQLGMKKDVVAKLAAEAGISPTTISIAQKLEKEPELLREIESRLHALSTRPEFPKKTSKDPMRREEHLTDDLQTAAEKTYEVRERSIRTTRSSIDPVVWLRSLYTNDSDQMVCQICQEEMPFKKLDGEYYFVKVEVLDRNIFPKEHEAQFLALCPLCAAMYKELIKRDKNAMTRLKDDLMTADDLEFPLKLGDRETSLRFV
;
A
#
# COMPACT_ATOMS: atom_id res chain seq x y z
N HIS A 1 38.84 -11.83 -26.30
CA HIS A 1 37.57 -11.55 -25.59
C HIS A 1 37.73 -11.87 -24.11
N PRO A 2 37.09 -11.11 -23.20
CA PRO A 2 37.05 -11.44 -21.78
C PRO A 2 36.30 -12.77 -21.58
N VAL A 3 36.69 -13.53 -20.55
CA VAL A 3 36.06 -14.79 -20.16
C VAL A 3 35.98 -14.79 -18.63
N LYS A 4 34.90 -15.35 -18.07
CA LYS A 4 34.57 -15.25 -16.65
C LYS A 4 35.70 -15.72 -15.75
N GLU A 5 36.37 -16.82 -16.07
CA GLU A 5 37.50 -17.34 -15.27
C GLU A 5 38.69 -16.39 -15.27
N ARG A 6 38.97 -15.73 -16.40
CA ARG A 6 40.05 -14.75 -16.51
C ARG A 6 39.74 -13.50 -15.68
N SER A 7 38.50 -13.03 -15.72
CA SER A 7 38.04 -11.90 -14.92
C SER A 7 38.10 -12.20 -13.43
N LEU A 8 37.61 -13.38 -13.02
CA LEU A 8 37.72 -13.85 -11.64
C LEU A 8 39.19 -13.89 -11.18
N PHE A 9 40.07 -14.44 -12.01
CA PHE A 9 41.50 -14.52 -11.70
C PHE A 9 42.13 -13.14 -11.56
N ILE A 10 41.85 -12.20 -12.47
CA ILE A 10 42.33 -10.82 -12.41
C ILE A 10 41.81 -10.13 -11.14
N TRP A 11 40.51 -10.24 -10.84
CA TRP A 11 39.90 -9.61 -9.67
C TRP A 11 40.52 -10.10 -8.36
N ASN A 12 40.48 -11.42 -8.11
CA ASN A 12 40.92 -12.01 -6.84
C ASN A 12 42.45 -11.99 -6.66
N ASN A 13 43.23 -12.16 -7.74
CA ASN A 13 44.69 -12.37 -7.63
C ASN A 13 45.54 -11.15 -8.02
N PHE A 14 44.97 -10.17 -8.74
CA PHE A 14 45.71 -8.97 -9.15
C PHE A 14 45.07 -7.68 -8.67
N ALA A 15 43.78 -7.47 -8.93
CA ALA A 15 43.12 -6.22 -8.61
C ALA A 15 43.04 -5.99 -7.09
N ILE A 16 42.65 -7.01 -6.31
CA ILE A 16 42.59 -6.91 -4.84
C ILE A 16 44.00 -6.73 -4.23
N PRO A 17 44.99 -7.62 -4.47
CA PRO A 17 46.29 -7.51 -3.81
C PRO A 17 47.08 -6.26 -4.19
N TYR A 18 46.91 -5.76 -5.44
CA TYR A 18 47.60 -4.59 -5.96
C TYR A 18 46.67 -3.36 -6.09
N SER A 19 45.61 -3.31 -5.29
CA SER A 19 44.64 -2.20 -5.25
C SER A 19 45.34 -0.84 -5.05
N SER A 20 46.32 -0.77 -4.13
CA SER A 20 47.14 0.42 -3.91
C SER A 20 47.95 0.91 -5.13
N CYS A 21 48.10 0.09 -6.17
CA CYS A 21 48.79 0.47 -7.41
C CYS A 21 47.86 1.02 -8.50
N ILE A 22 46.54 1.08 -8.26
CA ILE A 22 45.54 1.56 -9.24
C ILE A 22 45.63 3.08 -9.42
N SER A 23 45.60 3.82 -8.32
CA SER A 23 45.77 5.28 -8.28
C SER A 23 46.54 5.68 -7.02
N GLY A 24 47.15 6.86 -7.06
CA GLY A 24 47.86 7.42 -5.93
C GLY A 24 48.28 8.87 -6.16
N PHE A 25 48.86 9.48 -5.14
CA PHE A 25 49.29 10.86 -5.19
C PHE A 25 50.77 10.97 -5.59
N ILE A 26 51.06 11.86 -6.54
CA ILE A 26 52.42 12.24 -6.92
C ILE A 26 52.66 13.64 -6.38
N GLU A 27 53.57 13.74 -5.43
CA GLU A 27 54.07 15.01 -4.92
C GLU A 27 55.29 15.45 -5.72
N SER A 28 55.24 16.67 -6.25
CA SER A 28 56.32 17.28 -7.02
C SER A 28 56.67 18.65 -6.48
N SER A 29 57.95 18.99 -6.46
CA SER A 29 58.40 20.33 -6.08
C SER A 29 59.60 20.76 -6.93
N LYS A 30 59.68 22.06 -7.21
CA LYS A 30 60.86 22.68 -7.83
C LYS A 30 62.01 22.85 -6.82
N ARG A 31 61.72 22.74 -5.51
CA ARG A 31 62.69 22.91 -4.42
C ARG A 31 63.02 21.55 -3.80
N LYS A 32 64.29 21.32 -3.46
CA LYS A 32 64.73 20.07 -2.78
C LYS A 32 64.11 19.90 -1.38
N THR A 33 63.70 21.00 -0.76
CA THR A 33 63.02 21.01 0.54
C THR A 33 61.55 20.65 0.44
N TYR A 34 61.00 20.48 -0.77
CA TYR A 34 59.57 20.28 -1.02
C TYR A 34 58.66 21.40 -0.48
N GLU A 35 59.22 22.53 -0.06
CA GLU A 35 58.44 23.74 0.24
C GLU A 35 57.66 24.17 -1.00
N SER A 36 56.35 24.40 -0.82
CA SER A 36 55.41 24.69 -1.92
C SER A 36 55.33 23.57 -2.97
N SER A 37 55.29 22.32 -2.53
CA SER A 37 55.01 21.17 -3.39
C SER A 37 53.58 21.21 -3.96
N SER A 38 53.41 20.60 -5.13
CA SER A 38 52.12 20.30 -5.75
C SER A 38 51.87 18.80 -5.67
N VAL A 39 50.70 18.44 -5.13
CA VAL A 39 50.22 17.07 -5.04
C VAL A 39 49.13 16.88 -6.10
N GLU A 40 49.33 15.90 -6.98
CA GLU A 40 48.36 15.52 -8.00
C GLU A 40 48.01 14.04 -7.85
N GLU A 41 46.73 13.70 -7.93
CA GLU A 41 46.31 12.31 -8.04
C GLU A 41 46.54 11.81 -9.47
N ARG A 42 47.12 10.62 -9.60
CA ARG A 42 47.27 9.95 -10.89
C ARG A 42 46.86 8.48 -10.83
N THR A 43 46.16 8.06 -11.86
CA THR A 43 45.86 6.66 -12.14
C THR A 43 47.03 6.02 -12.91
N SER A 44 47.47 4.84 -12.48
CA SER A 44 48.52 4.09 -13.17
C SER A 44 48.03 3.52 -14.50
N LYS A 45 48.93 3.02 -15.35
CA LYS A 45 48.54 2.29 -16.57
C LYS A 45 47.71 1.04 -16.25
N PHE A 46 48.07 0.35 -15.17
CA PHE A 46 47.33 -0.79 -14.64
C PHE A 46 45.91 -0.38 -14.22
N GLY A 47 45.79 0.70 -13.44
CA GLY A 47 44.49 1.22 -13.03
C GLY A 47 43.62 1.66 -14.21
N ASN A 48 44.19 2.37 -15.19
CA ASN A 48 43.47 2.79 -16.39
C ASN A 48 42.93 1.60 -17.20
N LEU A 49 43.67 0.49 -17.28
CA LEU A 49 43.20 -0.73 -17.94
C LEU A 49 42.04 -1.36 -17.17
N LEU A 50 42.10 -1.43 -15.84
CA LEU A 50 41.02 -1.98 -15.03
C LEU A 50 39.76 -1.12 -15.09
N ILE A 51 39.89 0.21 -15.04
CA ILE A 51 38.76 1.15 -14.99
C ILE A 51 38.03 1.25 -16.33
N ASN A 52 38.76 1.24 -17.45
CA ASN A 52 38.17 1.58 -18.76
C ASN A 52 37.81 0.36 -19.64
N SER A 53 38.13 -0.86 -19.20
CA SER A 53 37.89 -2.08 -19.99
C SER A 53 36.56 -2.74 -19.63
N TYR A 54 35.90 -3.36 -20.61
CA TYR A 54 34.76 -4.26 -20.41
C TYR A 54 35.28 -5.65 -20.01
N TRP A 55 35.46 -5.87 -18.71
CA TRP A 55 36.06 -7.11 -18.22
C TRP A 55 35.37 -7.70 -16.99
N LEU A 56 34.50 -6.96 -16.30
CA LEU A 56 33.78 -7.49 -15.14
C LEU A 56 32.45 -8.10 -15.57
N PRO A 57 32.20 -9.40 -15.29
CA PRO A 57 30.91 -10.01 -15.55
C PRO A 57 29.89 -9.58 -14.50
N ASP A 58 28.64 -9.35 -14.91
CA ASP A 58 27.48 -9.33 -14.01
C ASP A 58 27.02 -10.76 -13.67
N SER A 59 25.98 -10.86 -12.84
CA SER A 59 25.35 -12.13 -12.46
C SER A 59 24.80 -12.92 -13.66
N ASP A 60 24.39 -12.23 -14.73
CA ASP A 60 23.89 -12.83 -15.98
C ASP A 60 25.02 -13.23 -16.96
N GLY A 61 26.28 -12.87 -16.65
CA GLY A 61 27.46 -13.18 -17.44
C GLY A 61 27.81 -12.16 -18.54
N ASN A 62 27.16 -10.99 -18.59
CA ASN A 62 27.51 -9.91 -19.50
C ASN A 62 28.68 -9.10 -18.95
N PHE A 63 29.58 -8.63 -19.83
CA PHE A 63 30.78 -7.91 -19.41
C PHE A 63 30.59 -6.39 -19.46
N HIS A 64 30.88 -5.74 -18.34
CA HIS A 64 30.73 -4.30 -18.11
C HIS A 64 32.05 -3.66 -17.70
N LYS A 65 32.08 -2.32 -17.72
CA LYS A 65 33.10 -1.54 -17.01
C LYS A 65 32.81 -1.56 -15.51
N PRO A 66 33.82 -1.40 -14.65
CA PRO A 66 33.59 -1.31 -13.21
C PRO A 66 32.56 -0.23 -12.81
N ASN A 67 32.58 0.95 -13.42
CA ASN A 67 31.63 2.03 -13.10
C ASN A 67 30.17 1.78 -13.52
N GLU A 68 29.90 0.69 -14.25
CA GLU A 68 28.57 0.28 -14.66
C GLU A 68 27.93 -0.71 -13.67
N LEU A 69 28.73 -1.30 -12.76
CA LEU A 69 28.32 -2.32 -11.80
C LEU A 69 28.49 -1.86 -10.34
N SER A 70 27.68 -2.41 -9.45
CA SER A 70 27.92 -2.42 -8.00
C SER A 70 28.63 -3.71 -7.58
N LEU A 71 29.17 -3.76 -6.36
CA LEU A 71 29.79 -4.99 -5.84
C LEU A 71 28.79 -6.14 -5.75
N ASP A 72 27.51 -5.85 -5.51
CA ASP A 72 26.44 -6.83 -5.38
C ASP A 72 26.01 -7.43 -6.73
N ASP A 73 26.34 -6.76 -7.85
CA ASP A 73 26.07 -7.28 -9.20
C ASP A 73 27.07 -8.37 -9.62
N LEU A 74 28.19 -8.53 -8.90
CA LEU A 74 29.25 -9.47 -9.23
C LEU A 74 28.86 -10.92 -8.87
N PRO A 75 29.32 -11.93 -9.64
CA PRO A 75 29.10 -13.33 -9.31
C PRO A 75 29.72 -13.75 -7.97
N GLU A 76 29.09 -14.71 -7.28
CA GLU A 76 29.45 -15.17 -5.91
C GLU A 76 30.94 -15.52 -5.68
N LEU A 77 31.68 -15.91 -6.72
CA LEU A 77 33.10 -16.28 -6.60
C LEU A 77 34.06 -15.06 -6.50
N PHE A 78 33.59 -13.86 -6.83
CA PHE A 78 34.39 -12.63 -6.75
C PHE A 78 34.44 -12.16 -5.29
N HIS A 79 35.65 -11.99 -4.74
CA HIS A 79 35.80 -11.53 -3.36
C HIS A 79 35.30 -10.10 -3.20
N HIS A 80 34.52 -9.84 -2.16
CA HIS A 80 34.01 -8.51 -1.87
C HIS A 80 35.11 -7.61 -1.27
N ASP A 81 35.48 -6.53 -1.96
CA ASP A 81 36.51 -5.58 -1.51
C ASP A 81 36.07 -4.13 -1.78
N GLU A 82 35.67 -3.42 -0.71
CA GLU A 82 35.18 -2.05 -0.83
C GLU A 82 36.27 -1.09 -1.31
N LYS A 83 37.52 -1.25 -0.87
CA LYS A 83 38.63 -0.37 -1.26
C LYS A 83 38.89 -0.45 -2.76
N LEU A 84 38.91 -1.65 -3.31
CA LEU A 84 39.05 -1.86 -4.75
C LEU A 84 37.87 -1.27 -5.51
N SER A 85 36.64 -1.48 -5.03
CA SER A 85 35.44 -0.92 -5.67
C SER A 85 35.48 0.60 -5.77
N GLU A 86 35.98 1.29 -4.74
CA GLU A 86 36.15 2.74 -4.74
C GLU A 86 37.23 3.18 -5.72
N GLN A 87 38.38 2.50 -5.73
CA GLN A 87 39.48 2.81 -6.66
C GLN A 87 39.11 2.54 -8.13
N LEU A 88 38.20 1.60 -8.38
CA LEU A 88 37.69 1.31 -9.72
C LEU A 88 36.49 2.20 -10.11
N GLY A 89 35.96 3.00 -9.18
CA GLY A 89 34.82 3.87 -9.42
C GLY A 89 33.50 3.11 -9.64
N MET A 90 33.34 1.95 -8.99
CA MET A 90 32.10 1.15 -9.07
C MET A 90 30.89 1.90 -8.49
N LYS A 91 29.68 1.54 -8.93
CA LYS A 91 28.44 2.08 -8.36
C LYS A 91 28.36 1.68 -6.90
N LYS A 92 28.18 2.67 -6.03
CA LYS A 92 27.83 2.41 -4.63
C LYS A 92 26.37 1.96 -4.60
N ASP A 93 26.06 0.87 -3.91
CA ASP A 93 24.66 0.57 -3.59
C ASP A 93 24.19 1.56 -2.51
N VAL A 94 23.78 2.74 -2.98
CA VAL A 94 23.28 3.84 -2.15
C VAL A 94 22.00 3.39 -1.43
N VAL A 95 21.21 2.48 -2.01
CA VAL A 95 19.96 2.00 -1.43
C VAL A 95 20.24 1.09 -0.24
N ALA A 96 21.17 0.14 -0.37
CA ALA A 96 21.57 -0.72 0.74
C ALA A 96 22.22 0.07 1.88
N LYS A 97 23.10 1.04 1.56
CA LYS A 97 23.73 1.90 2.58
C LYS A 97 22.72 2.78 3.31
N LEU A 98 21.82 3.45 2.59
CA LEU A 98 20.75 4.24 3.20
C LEU A 98 19.80 3.38 4.04
N ALA A 99 19.49 2.16 3.60
CA ALA A 99 18.62 1.24 4.33
C ALA A 99 19.25 0.81 5.65
N ALA A 100 20.54 0.45 5.60
CA ALA A 100 21.32 0.11 6.80
C ALA A 100 21.41 1.29 7.77
N GLU A 101 21.68 2.50 7.28
CA GLU A 101 21.74 3.71 8.12
C GLU A 101 20.39 4.05 8.76
N ALA A 102 19.29 3.89 8.03
CA ALA A 102 17.94 4.11 8.52
C ALA A 102 17.39 2.95 9.37
N GLY A 103 18.13 1.83 9.51
CA GLY A 103 17.71 0.65 10.26
C GLY A 103 16.51 -0.08 9.65
N ILE A 104 16.32 0.03 8.33
CA ILE A 104 15.20 -0.56 7.58
C ILE A 104 15.71 -1.45 6.45
N SER A 105 14.82 -2.26 5.86
CA SER A 105 15.20 -3.07 4.70
C SER A 105 15.36 -2.21 3.43
N PRO A 106 16.25 -2.60 2.48
CA PRO A 106 16.37 -1.95 1.18
C PRO A 106 15.03 -1.90 0.42
N THR A 107 14.21 -2.92 0.57
CA THR A 107 12.85 -2.97 0.01
C THR A 107 11.96 -1.85 0.52
N THR A 108 12.12 -1.41 1.78
CA THR A 108 11.35 -0.31 2.36
C THR A 108 11.71 1.02 1.70
N ILE A 109 12.99 1.25 1.40
CA ILE A 109 13.42 2.43 0.63
C ILE A 109 12.84 2.40 -0.79
N SER A 110 12.84 1.23 -1.44
CA SER A 110 12.21 1.08 -2.76
C SER A 110 10.70 1.34 -2.73
N ILE A 111 10.01 0.94 -1.66
CA ILE A 111 8.58 1.25 -1.46
C ILE A 111 8.40 2.76 -1.27
N ALA A 112 9.21 3.41 -0.44
CA ALA A 112 9.15 4.86 -0.23
C ALA A 112 9.33 5.64 -1.55
N GLN A 113 10.28 5.22 -2.39
CA GLN A 113 10.48 5.81 -3.72
C GLN A 113 9.28 5.64 -4.67
N LYS A 114 8.50 4.56 -4.52
CA LYS A 114 7.26 4.36 -5.29
C LYS A 114 6.12 5.23 -4.73
N LEU A 115 6.01 5.31 -3.42
CA LEU A 115 4.99 6.14 -2.74
C LEU A 115 5.15 7.63 -3.06
N GLU A 116 6.37 8.14 -3.22
CA GLU A 116 6.62 9.51 -3.70
C GLU A 116 5.99 9.80 -5.07
N LYS A 117 5.76 8.76 -5.89
CA LYS A 117 5.10 8.90 -7.20
C LYS A 117 3.58 8.77 -7.13
N GLU A 118 3.03 8.41 -5.96
CA GLU A 118 1.60 8.17 -5.71
C GLU A 118 1.12 9.00 -4.49
N PRO A 119 0.95 10.33 -4.66
CA PRO A 119 0.69 11.24 -3.54
C PRO A 119 -0.63 10.96 -2.79
N GLU A 120 -1.66 10.45 -3.47
CA GLU A 120 -2.92 10.08 -2.81
C GLU A 120 -2.77 8.87 -1.87
N LEU A 121 -1.99 7.86 -2.29
CA LEU A 121 -1.71 6.70 -1.45
C LEU A 121 -0.85 7.08 -0.25
N LEU A 122 0.13 7.98 -0.45
CA LEU A 122 0.93 8.53 0.64
C LEU A 122 0.05 9.23 1.68
N ARG A 123 -0.88 10.09 1.23
CA ARG A 123 -1.83 10.79 2.12
C ARG A 123 -2.73 9.81 2.90
N GLU A 124 -3.16 8.71 2.27
CA GLU A 124 -3.93 7.67 2.95
C GLU A 124 -3.10 6.98 4.05
N ILE A 125 -1.85 6.62 3.75
CA ILE A 125 -0.94 6.00 4.71
C ILE A 125 -0.68 6.94 5.88
N GLU A 126 -0.40 8.22 5.62
CA GLU A 126 -0.22 9.24 6.66
C GLU A 126 -1.45 9.35 7.56
N SER A 127 -2.65 9.38 6.97
CA SER A 127 -3.91 9.41 7.71
C SER A 127 -4.10 8.18 8.58
N ARG A 128 -3.79 6.98 8.06
CA ARG A 128 -3.85 5.73 8.82
C ARG A 128 -2.83 5.72 9.96
N LEU A 129 -1.59 6.14 9.72
CA LEU A 129 -0.55 6.24 10.75
C LEU A 129 -0.94 7.23 11.85
N HIS A 130 -1.53 8.37 11.46
CA HIS A 130 -2.09 9.33 12.40
C HIS A 130 -3.25 8.72 13.20
N ALA A 131 -4.17 8.00 12.55
CA ALA A 131 -5.27 7.32 13.25
C ALA A 131 -4.77 6.23 14.22
N LEU A 132 -3.63 5.59 13.94
CA LEU A 132 -2.97 4.65 14.83
C LEU A 132 -2.36 5.35 16.06
N SER A 133 -1.78 6.54 15.89
CA SER A 133 -1.21 7.31 16.99
C SER A 133 -2.26 8.05 17.83
N THR A 134 -3.40 8.41 17.23
CA THR A 134 -4.55 9.03 17.91
C THR A 134 -5.65 8.04 18.24
N ARG A 135 -5.34 6.75 18.38
CA ARG A 135 -6.34 5.76 18.80
C ARG A 135 -6.97 6.24 20.10
N PRO A 136 -8.31 6.40 20.15
CA PRO A 136 -8.97 6.79 21.38
C PRO A 136 -8.65 5.74 22.44
N GLU A 137 -8.34 6.18 23.65
CA GLU A 137 -8.14 5.24 24.74
C GLU A 137 -9.42 4.44 24.94
N PHE A 138 -9.28 3.12 24.96
CA PHE A 138 -10.39 2.26 25.35
C PHE A 138 -10.87 2.69 26.75
N PRO A 139 -12.17 2.88 27.00
CA PRO A 139 -12.65 3.37 28.28
C PRO A 139 -12.19 2.50 29.46
N LYS A 140 -11.23 2.98 30.26
CA LYS A 140 -10.67 2.26 31.43
C LYS A 140 -11.47 2.47 32.71
N LYS A 141 -12.81 2.52 32.64
CA LYS A 141 -13.63 2.61 33.86
C LYS A 141 -13.51 1.31 34.65
N THR A 142 -12.66 1.30 35.67
CA THR A 142 -12.64 0.23 36.66
C THR A 142 -13.88 0.34 37.55
N SER A 143 -14.55 -0.78 37.82
CA SER A 143 -15.61 -0.78 38.83
C SER A 143 -14.97 -0.45 40.18
N LYS A 144 -15.49 0.53 40.93
CA LYS A 144 -14.99 0.89 42.26
C LYS A 144 -15.06 -0.29 43.24
N ASP A 145 -15.97 -1.22 42.98
CA ASP A 145 -16.13 -2.48 43.70
C ASP A 145 -16.57 -3.56 42.68
N PRO A 146 -15.64 -4.38 42.17
CA PRO A 146 -15.96 -5.42 41.19
C PRO A 146 -16.88 -6.50 41.75
N MET A 147 -16.68 -6.90 43.01
CA MET A 147 -17.50 -7.95 43.66
C MET A 147 -18.93 -7.46 43.86
N ARG A 148 -19.11 -6.23 44.36
CA ARG A 148 -20.45 -5.66 44.52
C ARG A 148 -21.16 -5.43 43.18
N ARG A 149 -20.41 -5.14 42.11
CA ARG A 149 -20.97 -5.06 40.75
C ARG A 149 -21.40 -6.42 40.22
N GLU A 150 -20.66 -7.48 40.52
CA GLU A 150 -21.02 -8.85 40.15
C GLU A 150 -22.27 -9.32 40.90
N GLU A 151 -22.36 -9.03 42.20
CA GLU A 151 -23.54 -9.31 43.02
C GLU A 151 -24.76 -8.53 42.52
N HIS A 152 -24.62 -7.21 42.26
CA HIS A 152 -25.69 -6.39 41.71
C HIS A 152 -26.10 -6.83 40.30
N LEU A 153 -25.15 -7.23 39.45
CA LEU A 153 -25.48 -7.77 38.12
C LEU A 153 -26.26 -9.09 38.24
N THR A 154 -25.93 -9.92 39.23
CA THR A 154 -26.62 -11.19 39.47
C THR A 154 -28.05 -10.93 39.96
N ASP A 155 -28.23 -10.00 40.89
CA ASP A 155 -29.55 -9.57 41.39
C ASP A 155 -30.38 -8.89 40.28
N ASP A 156 -29.76 -8.02 39.47
CA ASP A 156 -30.36 -7.40 38.28
C ASP A 156 -30.80 -8.47 37.27
N LEU A 157 -30.01 -9.52 37.05
CA LEU A 157 -30.36 -10.61 36.15
C LEU A 157 -31.49 -11.48 36.69
N GLN A 158 -31.56 -11.68 38.01
CA GLN A 158 -32.64 -12.42 38.67
C GLN A 158 -33.96 -11.64 38.69
N THR A 159 -33.87 -10.31 38.78
CA THR A 159 -35.03 -9.40 38.81
C THR A 159 -35.40 -8.83 37.44
N ALA A 160 -34.54 -9.02 36.42
CA ALA A 160 -34.80 -8.60 35.06
C ALA A 160 -36.07 -9.25 34.52
N ALA A 161 -36.94 -8.43 33.94
CA ALA A 161 -38.14 -8.93 33.31
C ALA A 161 -37.79 -9.93 32.20
N GLU A 162 -38.48 -11.07 32.19
CA GLU A 162 -38.40 -12.00 31.08
C GLU A 162 -38.81 -11.32 29.77
N LYS A 163 -38.20 -11.74 28.66
CA LYS A 163 -38.55 -11.23 27.34
C LYS A 163 -39.97 -11.67 26.99
N THR A 164 -40.91 -10.74 27.04
CA THR A 164 -42.27 -10.95 26.54
C THR A 164 -42.38 -10.51 25.08
N TYR A 165 -43.23 -11.20 24.33
CA TYR A 165 -43.47 -10.92 22.92
C TYR A 165 -44.96 -10.65 22.71
N GLU A 166 -45.28 -9.48 22.18
CA GLU A 166 -46.63 -9.18 21.68
C GLU A 166 -46.63 -9.23 20.16
N VAL A 167 -47.63 -9.90 19.59
CA VAL A 167 -47.86 -9.89 18.16
C VAL A 167 -48.46 -8.53 17.79
N ARG A 168 -47.69 -7.71 17.08
CA ARG A 168 -48.16 -6.42 16.53
C ARG A 168 -48.56 -6.59 15.07
N GLU A 169 -49.69 -6.00 14.71
CA GLU A 169 -50.06 -5.81 13.31
C GLU A 169 -49.06 -4.85 12.67
N ARG A 170 -48.10 -5.42 11.94
CA ARG A 170 -47.15 -4.65 11.13
C ARG A 170 -47.66 -4.62 9.70
N SER A 171 -47.51 -3.47 9.05
CA SER A 171 -47.61 -3.42 7.60
C SER A 171 -46.45 -4.24 7.02
N ILE A 172 -46.77 -5.27 6.25
CA ILE A 172 -45.80 -6.13 5.56
C ILE A 172 -45.91 -5.84 4.07
N ARG A 173 -44.77 -5.73 3.39
CA ARG A 173 -44.71 -5.67 1.94
C ARG A 173 -45.20 -7.01 1.39
N THR A 174 -46.32 -7.00 0.67
CA THR A 174 -46.92 -8.20 0.05
C THR A 174 -46.41 -8.45 -1.37
N THR A 175 -45.80 -7.44 -1.97
CA THR A 175 -45.23 -7.47 -3.33
C THR A 175 -43.76 -7.84 -3.32
N ARG A 176 -43.30 -8.52 -4.37
CA ARG A 176 -41.89 -8.85 -4.64
C ARG A 176 -41.62 -8.74 -6.14
N SER A 177 -40.41 -8.34 -6.51
CA SER A 177 -39.89 -8.48 -7.88
C SER A 177 -39.80 -9.95 -8.28
N SER A 178 -39.84 -10.22 -9.59
CA SER A 178 -39.70 -11.57 -10.13
C SER A 178 -38.31 -12.18 -9.90
N ILE A 179 -37.29 -11.33 -9.74
CA ILE A 179 -35.89 -11.69 -9.51
C ILE A 179 -35.50 -11.31 -8.08
N ASP A 180 -34.77 -12.16 -7.37
CA ASP A 180 -34.20 -11.83 -6.06
C ASP A 180 -33.09 -10.77 -6.23
N PRO A 181 -33.24 -9.57 -5.64
CA PRO A 181 -32.23 -8.52 -5.73
C PRO A 181 -30.84 -8.95 -5.24
N VAL A 182 -30.75 -9.90 -4.31
CA VAL A 182 -29.45 -10.39 -3.80
C VAL A 182 -28.69 -11.12 -4.90
N VAL A 183 -29.38 -12.01 -5.62
CA VAL A 183 -28.79 -12.79 -6.71
C VAL A 183 -28.42 -11.87 -7.87
N TRP A 184 -29.33 -10.95 -8.22
CA TRP A 184 -29.11 -9.96 -9.27
C TRP A 184 -27.89 -9.08 -9.00
N LEU A 185 -27.79 -8.52 -7.79
CA LEU A 185 -26.65 -7.68 -7.39
C LEU A 185 -25.33 -8.45 -7.38
N ARG A 186 -25.34 -9.70 -6.89
CA ARG A 186 -24.14 -10.54 -6.87
C ARG A 186 -23.66 -10.85 -8.29
N SER A 187 -24.58 -11.07 -9.22
CA SER A 187 -24.23 -11.30 -10.62
C SER A 187 -23.60 -10.09 -11.30
N LEU A 188 -23.96 -8.86 -10.88
CA LEU A 188 -23.51 -7.64 -11.55
C LEU A 188 -22.25 -7.02 -10.93
N TYR A 189 -22.09 -7.16 -9.62
CA TYR A 189 -21.04 -6.48 -8.87
C TYR A 189 -19.94 -7.42 -8.36
N THR A 190 -19.92 -8.68 -8.83
CA THR A 190 -18.75 -9.56 -8.73
C THR A 190 -17.94 -9.43 -10.01
N ASN A 191 -16.66 -9.08 -9.90
CA ASN A 191 -15.77 -8.93 -11.04
C ASN A 191 -15.22 -10.27 -11.54
N ASP A 192 -14.43 -10.25 -12.63
CA ASP A 192 -13.82 -11.45 -13.24
C ASP A 192 -12.84 -12.19 -12.29
N SER A 193 -12.36 -11.50 -11.25
CA SER A 193 -11.49 -12.08 -10.21
C SER A 193 -12.29 -12.68 -9.04
N ASP A 194 -13.61 -12.85 -9.19
CA ASP A 194 -14.53 -13.32 -8.14
C ASP A 194 -14.53 -12.45 -6.88
N GLN A 195 -14.24 -11.15 -7.02
CA GLN A 195 -14.31 -10.18 -5.93
C GLN A 195 -15.60 -9.39 -6.05
N MET A 196 -16.42 -9.41 -4.99
CA MET A 196 -17.60 -8.56 -4.92
C MET A 196 -17.20 -7.15 -4.51
N VAL A 197 -17.63 -6.15 -5.28
CA VAL A 197 -17.23 -4.74 -5.12
C VAL A 197 -18.37 -3.89 -4.59
N CYS A 198 -18.06 -2.97 -3.68
CA CYS A 198 -19.03 -2.00 -3.17
C CYS A 198 -19.28 -0.88 -4.18
N GLN A 199 -20.54 -0.57 -4.46
CA GLN A 199 -20.91 0.48 -5.42
C GLN A 199 -20.53 1.92 -5.01
N ILE A 200 -20.15 2.15 -3.75
CA ILE A 200 -19.77 3.48 -3.25
C ILE A 200 -18.25 3.62 -3.10
N CYS A 201 -17.63 2.80 -2.25
CA CYS A 201 -16.17 2.90 -2.05
C CYS A 201 -15.36 2.26 -3.19
N GLN A 202 -16.00 1.46 -4.06
CA GLN A 202 -15.34 0.76 -5.17
C GLN A 202 -14.23 -0.21 -4.74
N GLU A 203 -14.22 -0.56 -3.45
CA GLU A 203 -13.31 -1.53 -2.84
C GLU A 203 -13.98 -2.91 -2.74
N GLU A 204 -13.17 -3.97 -2.62
CA GLU A 204 -13.63 -5.32 -2.32
C GLU A 204 -14.43 -5.35 -1.00
N MET A 205 -15.49 -6.15 -0.97
CA MET A 205 -16.30 -6.35 0.23
C MET A 205 -15.43 -6.87 1.39
N PRO A 206 -15.62 -6.36 2.62
CA PRO A 206 -14.63 -6.49 3.69
C PRO A 206 -14.47 -7.90 4.27
N PHE A 207 -15.46 -8.77 4.10
CA PHE A 207 -15.38 -10.15 4.58
C PHE A 207 -16.38 -11.08 3.87
N LYS A 208 -16.10 -12.38 3.95
CA LYS A 208 -16.99 -13.47 3.53
C LYS A 208 -17.70 -14.07 4.75
N LYS A 209 -18.96 -14.46 4.56
CA LYS A 209 -19.75 -15.22 5.53
C LYS A 209 -19.19 -16.65 5.66
N LEU A 210 -19.71 -17.41 6.61
CA LEU A 210 -19.35 -18.82 6.82
C LEU A 210 -19.63 -19.72 5.60
N ASP A 211 -20.57 -19.32 4.74
CA ASP A 211 -20.90 -20.03 3.50
C ASP A 211 -19.92 -19.70 2.35
N GLY A 212 -18.88 -18.89 2.60
CA GLY A 212 -17.90 -18.48 1.59
C GLY A 212 -18.35 -17.30 0.71
N GLU A 213 -19.60 -16.87 0.82
CA GLU A 213 -20.13 -15.76 0.04
C GLU A 213 -19.81 -14.42 0.69
N TYR A 214 -19.55 -13.38 -0.11
CA TYR A 214 -19.34 -12.03 0.42
C TYR A 214 -20.56 -11.54 1.19
N TYR A 215 -20.30 -10.93 2.35
CA TYR A 215 -21.31 -10.19 3.09
C TYR A 215 -21.45 -8.79 2.49
N PHE A 216 -22.67 -8.43 2.10
CA PHE A 216 -23.02 -7.09 1.71
C PHE A 216 -24.42 -6.72 2.23
N VAL A 217 -24.67 -5.42 2.33
CA VAL A 217 -25.98 -4.90 2.73
C VAL A 217 -26.70 -4.40 1.50
N LYS A 218 -27.85 -5.02 1.19
CA LYS A 218 -28.75 -4.48 0.17
C LYS A 218 -29.49 -3.26 0.69
N VAL A 219 -29.50 -2.19 -0.08
CA VAL A 219 -30.18 -0.94 0.25
C VAL A 219 -30.95 -0.44 -0.96
N GLU A 220 -32.23 -0.08 -0.80
CA GLU A 220 -32.97 0.61 -1.87
C GLU A 220 -32.39 2.01 -2.06
N VAL A 221 -32.09 2.42 -3.29
CA VAL A 221 -31.57 3.75 -3.63
C VAL A 221 -32.56 4.82 -3.17
N LEU A 222 -33.76 4.81 -3.75
CA LEU A 222 -34.82 5.80 -3.53
C LEU A 222 -35.84 5.28 -2.51
N ASP A 223 -36.49 6.21 -1.81
CA ASP A 223 -37.58 5.86 -0.89
C ASP A 223 -38.86 5.52 -1.64
N ARG A 224 -39.73 4.73 -0.99
CA ARG A 224 -41.05 4.34 -1.51
C ARG A 224 -41.89 5.52 -2.00
N ASN A 225 -41.77 6.69 -1.35
CA ASN A 225 -42.53 7.89 -1.72
C ASN A 225 -42.05 8.52 -3.03
N ILE A 226 -40.81 8.24 -3.43
CA ILE A 226 -40.18 8.78 -4.64
C ILE A 226 -40.27 7.76 -5.77
N PHE A 227 -39.96 6.49 -5.47
CA PHE A 227 -40.05 5.39 -6.42
C PHE A 227 -40.81 4.21 -5.79
N PRO A 228 -42.12 4.08 -6.08
CA PRO A 228 -42.98 3.09 -5.44
C PRO A 228 -42.98 1.71 -6.10
N LYS A 229 -42.15 1.49 -7.14
CA LYS A 229 -42.17 0.25 -7.94
C LYS A 229 -41.19 -0.78 -7.37
N GLU A 230 -41.54 -2.06 -7.54
CA GLU A 230 -40.68 -3.21 -7.25
C GLU A 230 -39.73 -3.43 -8.42
N HIS A 231 -38.47 -3.01 -8.31
CA HIS A 231 -37.48 -3.24 -9.37
C HIS A 231 -36.11 -3.57 -8.79
N GLU A 232 -35.45 -4.61 -9.30
CA GLU A 232 -34.14 -5.07 -8.83
C GLU A 232 -33.05 -3.99 -8.97
N ALA A 233 -33.09 -3.19 -10.05
CA ALA A 233 -32.17 -2.07 -10.24
C ALA A 233 -32.29 -0.93 -9.22
N GLN A 234 -33.33 -0.91 -8.38
CA GLN A 234 -33.41 0.04 -7.27
C GLN A 234 -32.51 -0.37 -6.10
N PHE A 235 -31.95 -1.57 -6.07
CA PHE A 235 -31.12 -2.02 -4.96
C PHE A 235 -29.64 -1.72 -5.22
N LEU A 236 -28.91 -1.44 -4.13
CA LEU A 236 -27.47 -1.26 -4.10
C LEU A 236 -26.80 -2.39 -3.33
N ALA A 237 -25.65 -2.84 -3.82
CA ALA A 237 -24.69 -3.69 -3.12
C ALA A 237 -23.64 -2.84 -2.40
N LEU A 238 -23.83 -2.65 -1.10
CA LEU A 238 -22.95 -1.80 -0.29
C LEU A 238 -22.22 -2.60 0.80
N CYS A 239 -20.98 -2.19 1.10
CA CYS A 239 -20.28 -2.68 2.28
C CYS A 239 -20.99 -2.19 3.57
N PRO A 240 -20.77 -2.83 4.73
CA PRO A 240 -21.45 -2.49 5.97
C PRO A 240 -21.34 -1.01 6.36
N LEU A 241 -20.15 -0.42 6.14
CA LEU A 241 -19.87 0.97 6.46
C LEU A 241 -20.64 1.93 5.54
N CYS A 242 -20.48 1.79 4.22
CA CYS A 242 -21.18 2.61 3.24
C CYS A 242 -22.70 2.49 3.38
N ALA A 243 -23.22 1.28 3.65
CA ALA A 243 -24.64 1.07 3.87
C ALA A 243 -25.17 1.81 5.11
N ALA A 244 -24.41 1.82 6.20
CA ALA A 244 -24.77 2.57 7.41
C ALA A 244 -24.73 4.08 7.15
N MET A 245 -23.67 4.58 6.53
CA MET A 245 -23.54 5.99 6.16
C MET A 245 -24.65 6.44 5.22
N TYR A 246 -24.98 5.64 4.20
CA TYR A 246 -26.07 5.95 3.26
C TYR A 246 -27.43 6.00 3.96
N LYS A 247 -27.72 5.04 4.84
CA LYS A 247 -28.96 5.02 5.61
C LYS A 247 -29.09 6.20 6.57
N GLU A 248 -27.99 6.68 7.13
CA GLU A 248 -28.02 7.81 8.06
C GLU A 248 -28.04 9.16 7.34
N LEU A 249 -27.21 9.32 6.31
CA LEU A 249 -26.91 10.63 5.71
C LEU A 249 -27.72 10.92 4.44
N ILE A 250 -28.19 9.88 3.75
CA ILE A 250 -28.98 10.05 2.52
C ILE A 250 -30.44 9.72 2.80
N LYS A 251 -30.74 8.54 3.38
CA LYS A 251 -32.12 8.10 3.61
C LYS A 251 -32.90 8.94 4.63
N ARG A 252 -32.23 9.50 5.64
CA ARG A 252 -32.91 10.35 6.63
C ARG A 252 -32.97 11.83 6.21
N ASP A 253 -32.13 12.25 5.28
CA ASP A 253 -32.12 13.62 4.76
C ASP A 253 -32.93 13.74 3.46
N LYS A 254 -34.10 14.37 3.56
CA LYS A 254 -34.98 14.61 2.42
C LYS A 254 -34.34 15.44 1.31
N ASN A 255 -33.48 16.39 1.66
CA ASN A 255 -32.83 17.25 0.68
C ASN A 255 -31.77 16.45 -0.09
N ALA A 256 -30.95 15.67 0.61
CA ALA A 256 -29.96 14.78 0.00
C ALA A 256 -30.63 13.75 -0.92
N MET A 257 -31.75 13.16 -0.49
CA MET A 257 -32.52 12.21 -1.30
C MET A 257 -33.11 12.84 -2.57
N THR A 258 -33.59 14.09 -2.49
CA THR A 258 -34.13 14.79 -3.65
C THR A 258 -33.04 15.10 -4.66
N ARG A 259 -31.87 15.58 -4.19
CA ARG A 259 -30.71 15.82 -5.06
C ARG A 259 -30.25 14.55 -5.77
N LEU A 260 -30.07 13.45 -5.03
CA LEU A 260 -29.68 12.17 -5.61
C LEU A 260 -30.68 11.69 -6.67
N LYS A 261 -31.98 11.86 -6.43
CA LYS A 261 -33.01 11.54 -7.41
C LYS A 261 -32.86 12.39 -8.68
N ASP A 262 -32.65 13.69 -8.53
CA ASP A 262 -32.51 14.60 -9.68
C ASP A 262 -31.23 14.27 -10.48
N ASP A 263 -30.12 13.97 -9.79
CA ASP A 263 -28.87 13.53 -10.42
C ASP A 263 -29.07 12.23 -11.21
N LEU A 264 -29.73 11.22 -10.62
CA LEU A 264 -30.03 9.94 -11.27
C LEU A 264 -30.94 10.08 -12.51
N MET A 265 -31.78 11.11 -12.54
CA MET A 265 -32.72 11.34 -13.65
C MET A 265 -32.11 12.15 -14.79
N THR A 266 -30.99 12.85 -14.54
CA THR A 266 -30.41 13.82 -15.48
C THR A 266 -29.03 13.43 -16.01
N ALA A 267 -28.31 12.52 -15.35
CA ALA A 267 -27.00 12.11 -15.83
C ALA A 267 -27.07 11.15 -17.02
N ASP A 268 -26.14 11.34 -17.96
CA ASP A 268 -25.85 10.41 -19.05
C ASP A 268 -24.79 9.36 -18.65
N ASP A 269 -24.17 9.51 -17.48
CA ASP A 269 -23.10 8.67 -16.95
C ASP A 269 -23.61 7.66 -15.90
N LEU A 270 -22.82 6.60 -15.67
CA LEU A 270 -23.11 5.55 -14.68
C LEU A 270 -22.46 5.79 -13.30
N GLU A 271 -21.80 6.94 -13.11
CA GLU A 271 -21.12 7.31 -11.87
C GLU A 271 -21.60 8.67 -11.39
N PHE A 272 -22.09 8.72 -10.14
CA PHE A 272 -22.78 9.87 -9.58
C PHE A 272 -22.03 10.39 -8.35
N PRO A 273 -21.69 11.68 -8.25
CA PRO A 273 -21.03 12.20 -7.06
C PRO A 273 -21.94 12.08 -5.83
N LEU A 274 -21.37 11.62 -4.72
CA LEU A 274 -22.08 11.42 -3.47
C LEU A 274 -21.26 11.94 -2.29
N LYS A 275 -21.90 12.71 -1.42
CA LYS A 275 -21.28 13.20 -0.19
C LYS A 275 -21.79 12.42 1.01
N LEU A 276 -20.90 11.68 1.68
CA LEU A 276 -21.19 10.92 2.90
C LEU A 276 -20.41 11.53 4.07
N GLY A 277 -20.99 12.57 4.68
CA GLY A 277 -20.39 13.30 5.79
C GLY A 277 -19.27 14.19 5.26
N ASP A 278 -18.06 14.00 5.76
CA ASP A 278 -16.86 14.69 5.27
C ASP A 278 -16.20 13.99 4.08
N ARG A 279 -16.69 12.79 3.70
CA ARG A 279 -16.14 12.02 2.58
C ARG A 279 -16.88 12.38 1.29
N GLU A 280 -16.14 12.92 0.33
CA GLU A 280 -16.55 12.99 -1.07
C GLU A 280 -16.26 11.64 -1.73
N THR A 281 -17.28 11.05 -2.34
CA THR A 281 -17.24 9.73 -2.97
C THR A 281 -18.18 9.72 -4.17
N SER A 282 -18.41 8.57 -4.78
CA SER A 282 -19.33 8.42 -5.90
C SER A 282 -20.15 7.15 -5.74
N LEU A 283 -21.30 7.10 -6.38
CA LEU A 283 -22.13 5.92 -6.51
C LEU A 283 -22.05 5.44 -7.96
N ARG A 284 -21.64 4.19 -8.17
CA ARG A 284 -21.41 3.63 -9.51
C ARG A 284 -22.36 2.47 -9.83
N PHE A 285 -22.88 2.48 -11.04
CA PHE A 285 -23.68 1.42 -11.65
C PHE A 285 -22.90 0.77 -12.81
N VAL A 286 -23.33 -0.43 -13.22
CA VAL A 286 -22.77 -1.20 -14.36
C VAL A 286 -23.78 -1.37 -15.47
#